data_AF-A0A1H7PCM1-F1
#
_entry.id   AF-A0A1H7PCM1-F1
#
_cell.length_a   1.000
_cell.length_b   1.000
_cell.length_c   1.000
_cell.angle_alpha   90.00
_cell.angle_beta   90.00
_cell.angle_gamma   90.00
#
_symmetry.space_group_name_H-M   'P 1'
#
loop_
_entity.id
_entity.type
_entity.pdbx_description
1 polymer ?
#
loop_
_entity_poly.entity_id
_entity_poly.type
_entity_poly.pdbx_seq_one_letter_code
_entity_poly.pdbx_strand_id
1 'polypeptide(L)'
;MNLFEIVGNDLFKALTGKYQNIFIDCLEIIYRSYRSELSYGIDKEILVVRLTDYFEKNSSDDIQFEESQDVFQDSRSKANAFLRKLKWYGWIEYEYDNNGQAKIVMPDYSITLMQAFATITEDNEMEYQSEISAIYSLLTNEKLLDRPYPQIIKPVYDRTVSLFTELKKLNTSIRKYIDELTDGQSS
;
A
#
# COMPACT_ATOMS: atom_id res chain seq x y z
N MET A 1 2.82 23.74 2.45
CA MET A 1 1.85 22.67 2.21
C MET A 1 1.96 21.67 3.34
N ASN A 2 0.92 21.58 4.17
CA ASN A 2 0.81 20.59 5.24
C ASN A 2 0.30 19.25 4.66
N LEU A 3 0.63 18.12 5.28
CA LEU A 3 0.15 16.80 4.88
C LEU A 3 -1.38 16.77 4.67
N PHE A 4 -2.15 17.30 5.62
CA PHE A 4 -3.62 17.26 5.55
C PHE A 4 -4.24 18.20 4.52
N GLU A 5 -3.48 19.18 4.01
CA GLU A 5 -3.89 19.97 2.84
C GLU A 5 -3.82 19.14 1.55
N ILE A 6 -2.98 18.09 1.52
CA ILE A 6 -2.76 17.23 0.35
C ILE A 6 -3.71 16.04 0.38
N VAL A 7 -3.75 15.33 1.51
CA VAL A 7 -4.47 14.05 1.61
C VAL A 7 -5.91 14.20 2.12
N GLY A 8 -6.25 15.36 2.70
CA GLY A 8 -7.51 15.59 3.37
C GLY A 8 -7.54 15.05 4.81
N ASN A 9 -8.38 15.65 5.65
CA ASN A 9 -8.50 15.29 7.08
C ASN A 9 -9.10 13.90 7.32
N ASP A 10 -9.85 13.39 6.34
CA ASP A 10 -10.62 12.16 6.48
C ASP A 10 -9.90 10.91 5.95
N LEU A 11 -8.70 11.05 5.34
CA LEU A 11 -7.97 9.95 4.72
C LEU A 11 -7.81 8.76 5.66
N PHE A 12 -7.33 9.00 6.87
CA PHE A 12 -7.00 7.92 7.80
C PHE A 12 -8.23 7.29 8.46
N LYS A 13 -9.45 7.84 8.29
CA LYS A 13 -10.67 7.23 8.83
C LYS A 13 -10.93 5.83 8.28
N ALA A 14 -10.51 5.58 7.03
CA ALA A 14 -10.56 4.24 6.44
C ALA A 14 -9.75 3.21 7.26
N LEU A 15 -8.69 3.66 7.94
CA LEU A 15 -7.70 2.82 8.61
C LEU A 15 -7.82 2.78 10.13
N THR A 16 -8.75 3.55 10.72
CA THR A 16 -8.94 3.62 12.17
C THR A 16 -10.32 3.19 12.63
N GLY A 17 -11.24 2.93 11.69
CA GLY A 17 -12.63 2.59 11.99
C GLY A 17 -12.88 1.10 12.23
N LYS A 18 -14.11 0.76 12.62
CA LYS A 18 -14.60 -0.61 12.83
C LYS A 18 -14.26 -1.58 11.70
N TYR A 19 -14.29 -1.10 10.45
CA TYR A 19 -14.09 -1.89 9.24
C TYR A 19 -12.69 -1.72 8.62
N GLN A 20 -11.67 -1.31 9.39
CA GLN A 20 -10.32 -1.03 8.90
C GLN A 20 -9.71 -2.15 8.05
N ASN A 21 -9.86 -3.42 8.47
CA ASN A 21 -9.32 -4.56 7.72
C ASN A 21 -10.01 -4.70 6.36
N ILE A 22 -11.34 -4.56 6.32
CA ILE A 22 -12.12 -4.61 5.08
C ILE A 22 -11.73 -3.46 4.15
N PHE A 23 -11.51 -2.25 4.68
CA PHE A 23 -11.04 -1.12 3.89
C PHE A 23 -9.65 -1.37 3.29
N ILE A 24 -8.71 -1.91 4.06
CA ILE A 24 -7.39 -2.28 3.55
C ILE A 24 -7.48 -3.35 2.47
N ASP A 25 -8.28 -4.40 2.66
CA ASP A 25 -8.46 -5.45 1.66
C ASP A 25 -9.05 -4.87 0.36
N CYS A 26 -10.05 -3.99 0.47
CA CYS A 26 -10.62 -3.30 -0.69
C CYS A 26 -9.58 -2.44 -1.41
N LEU A 27 -8.78 -1.66 -0.65
CA LEU A 27 -7.71 -0.83 -1.20
C LEU A 27 -6.65 -1.66 -1.90
N GLU A 28 -6.29 -2.82 -1.35
CA GLU A 28 -5.35 -3.74 -1.97
C GLU A 28 -5.88 -4.30 -3.29
N ILE A 29 -7.16 -4.70 -3.34
CA ILE A 29 -7.81 -5.15 -4.58
C ILE A 29 -7.77 -4.04 -5.64
N ILE A 30 -8.11 -2.81 -5.27
CA ILE A 30 -8.09 -1.65 -6.17
C ILE A 30 -6.66 -1.38 -6.65
N TYR A 31 -5.69 -1.36 -5.75
CA TYR A 31 -4.29 -1.09 -6.05
C TYR A 31 -3.66 -2.16 -6.96
N ARG A 32 -3.92 -3.44 -6.71
CA ARG A 32 -3.49 -4.54 -7.59
C ARG A 32 -4.12 -4.42 -8.98
N SER A 33 -5.39 -4.04 -9.05
CA SER A 33 -6.10 -3.80 -10.31
C SER A 33 -5.46 -2.64 -11.07
N TYR A 34 -5.12 -1.56 -10.37
CA TYR A 34 -4.49 -0.37 -10.94
C TYR A 34 -3.10 -0.68 -11.52
N ARG A 35 -2.28 -1.45 -10.81
CA ARG A 35 -0.96 -1.88 -11.31
C ARG A 35 -1.02 -2.78 -12.54
N SER A 36 -2.09 -3.54 -12.70
CA SER A 36 -2.23 -4.51 -13.81
C SER A 36 -2.69 -3.87 -15.12
N GLU A 37 -3.29 -2.68 -15.07
CA GLU A 37 -3.81 -1.98 -16.25
C GLU A 37 -2.89 -0.83 -16.66
N LEU A 38 -2.57 -0.74 -17.95
CA LEU A 38 -1.84 0.41 -18.52
C LEU A 38 -2.73 1.63 -18.73
N SER A 39 -4.03 1.52 -18.45
CA SER A 39 -5.02 2.55 -18.76
C SER A 39 -5.17 3.55 -17.61
N TYR A 40 -5.44 4.81 -17.97
CA TYR A 40 -5.74 5.86 -17.00
C TYR A 40 -7.10 5.57 -16.35
N GLY A 41 -7.05 5.02 -15.13
CA GLY A 41 -8.22 4.63 -14.34
C GLY A 41 -8.88 3.32 -14.76
N ILE A 42 -9.46 2.61 -13.80
CA ILE A 42 -10.12 1.32 -13.97
C ILE A 42 -11.63 1.54 -14.08
N ASP A 43 -12.32 0.81 -14.95
CA ASP A 43 -13.79 0.85 -14.99
C ASP A 43 -14.36 0.49 -13.60
N LYS A 44 -15.22 1.36 -13.07
CA LYS A 44 -15.85 1.16 -11.77
C LYS A 44 -16.57 -0.18 -11.69
N GLU A 45 -17.22 -0.64 -12.77
CA GLU A 45 -17.97 -1.89 -12.77
C GLU A 45 -17.05 -3.09 -12.57
N ILE A 46 -15.84 -3.06 -13.15
CA ILE A 46 -14.82 -4.10 -12.94
C ILE A 46 -14.45 -4.19 -11.46
N LEU A 47 -14.23 -3.05 -10.80
CA LEU A 47 -13.93 -3.02 -9.36
C LEU A 47 -15.12 -3.44 -8.51
N VAL A 48 -16.35 -3.05 -8.88
CA VAL A 48 -17.55 -3.51 -8.18
C VAL A 48 -17.65 -5.03 -8.23
N VAL A 49 -17.40 -5.67 -9.38
CA VAL A 49 -17.39 -7.14 -9.49
C VAL A 49 -16.32 -7.75 -8.58
N ARG A 50 -15.06 -7.30 -8.66
CA ARG A 50 -13.97 -7.85 -7.83
C ARG A 50 -14.23 -7.71 -6.32
N LEU A 51 -14.77 -6.56 -5.90
CA LEU A 51 -15.12 -6.34 -4.50
C LEU A 51 -16.35 -7.16 -4.09
N THR A 52 -17.32 -7.35 -4.98
CA THR A 52 -18.48 -8.23 -4.72
C THR A 52 -17.99 -9.64 -4.42
N ASP A 53 -17.10 -10.20 -5.26
CA ASP A 53 -16.50 -11.52 -5.04
C ASP A 53 -15.75 -11.61 -3.69
N TYR A 54 -15.08 -10.52 -3.29
CA TYR A 54 -14.42 -10.45 -1.99
C TYR A 54 -15.44 -10.51 -0.84
N PHE A 55 -16.53 -9.74 -0.89
CA PHE A 55 -17.56 -9.72 0.14
C PHE A 55 -18.32 -11.05 0.24
N GLU A 56 -18.56 -11.72 -0.89
CA GLU A 56 -19.16 -13.07 -0.91
C GLU A 56 -18.31 -14.11 -0.19
N LYS A 57 -16.97 -13.99 -0.27
CA LYS A 57 -16.04 -14.95 0.33
C LYS A 57 -15.71 -14.66 1.78
N ASN A 58 -15.64 -13.37 2.16
CA ASN A 58 -15.02 -12.94 3.41
C ASN A 58 -15.96 -12.23 4.38
N SER A 59 -17.21 -11.92 3.99
CA SER A 59 -18.09 -11.07 4.79
C SER A 59 -19.55 -11.51 4.76
N SER A 60 -19.90 -12.45 5.64
CA SER A 60 -21.28 -12.89 5.89
C SER A 60 -22.12 -11.83 6.60
N ASP A 61 -21.48 -10.98 7.42
CA ASP A 61 -22.18 -10.06 8.30
C ASP A 61 -22.71 -8.83 7.57
N ASP A 62 -23.82 -8.29 8.09
CA ASP A 62 -24.39 -7.02 7.66
C ASP A 62 -23.44 -5.86 8.01
N ILE A 63 -23.28 -4.92 7.08
CA ILE A 63 -22.41 -3.77 7.27
C ILE A 63 -23.25 -2.52 7.49
N GLN A 64 -22.94 -1.79 8.57
CA GLN A 64 -23.55 -0.51 8.90
C GLN A 64 -22.46 0.46 9.34
N PHE A 65 -22.25 1.51 8.56
CA PHE A 65 -21.31 2.57 8.94
C PHE A 65 -21.94 3.46 10.01
N GLU A 66 -21.15 3.89 10.99
CA GLU A 66 -21.63 4.68 12.14
C GLU A 66 -22.36 5.97 11.75
N GLU A 67 -21.97 6.57 10.63
CA GLU A 67 -22.54 7.80 10.09
C GLU A 67 -23.78 7.57 9.19
N SER A 68 -24.25 6.32 9.07
CA SER A 68 -25.28 5.88 8.11
C SER A 68 -26.35 5.02 8.79
N GLN A 69 -27.62 5.30 8.51
CA GLN A 69 -28.71 4.41 8.91
C GLN A 69 -28.84 3.19 8.00
N ASP A 70 -28.25 3.23 6.80
CA ASP A 70 -28.31 2.13 5.84
C ASP A 70 -27.55 0.89 6.34
N VAL A 71 -28.20 -0.26 6.20
CA VAL A 71 -27.62 -1.58 6.46
C VAL A 71 -27.40 -2.27 5.11
N PHE A 72 -26.15 -2.61 4.81
CA PHE A 72 -25.75 -3.26 3.57
C PHE A 72 -25.66 -4.77 3.79
N GLN A 73 -26.56 -5.52 3.15
CA GLN A 73 -26.68 -6.97 3.31
C GLN A 73 -26.03 -7.72 2.14
N ASP A 74 -26.39 -7.37 0.91
CA ASP A 74 -25.85 -8.01 -0.29
C ASP A 74 -24.43 -7.54 -0.62
N SER A 75 -23.63 -8.45 -1.16
CA SER A 75 -22.21 -8.20 -1.46
C SER A 75 -21.98 -7.06 -2.44
N ARG A 76 -22.89 -6.85 -3.39
CA ARG A 76 -22.78 -5.78 -4.40
C ARG A 76 -23.08 -4.41 -3.79
N SER A 77 -24.03 -4.30 -2.87
CA SER A 77 -24.29 -3.06 -2.13
C SER A 77 -23.14 -2.74 -1.18
N LYS A 78 -22.57 -3.74 -0.49
CA LYS A 78 -21.33 -3.61 0.29
C LYS A 78 -20.19 -3.06 -0.57
N ALA A 79 -19.90 -3.68 -1.71
CA ALA A 79 -18.86 -3.21 -2.65
C ALA A 79 -19.05 -1.74 -3.05
N ASN A 80 -20.27 -1.36 -3.45
CA ASN A 80 -20.57 0.03 -3.80
C ASN A 80 -20.43 0.98 -2.61
N ALA A 81 -20.83 0.58 -1.41
CA ALA A 81 -20.73 1.40 -0.22
C ALA A 81 -19.28 1.67 0.19
N PHE A 82 -18.42 0.65 0.12
CA PHE A 82 -16.98 0.81 0.36
C PHE A 82 -16.32 1.71 -0.67
N LEU A 83 -16.63 1.56 -1.97
CA LEU A 83 -16.12 2.47 -3.00
C LEU A 83 -16.55 3.92 -2.75
N ARG A 84 -17.80 4.15 -2.31
CA ARG A 84 -18.26 5.51 -1.96
C ARG A 84 -17.50 6.07 -0.76
N LYS A 85 -17.28 5.26 0.28
CA LYS A 85 -16.54 5.69 1.47
C LYS A 85 -15.07 5.94 1.19
N LEU A 86 -14.40 5.07 0.43
CA LEU A 86 -13.02 5.28 0.00
C LEU A 86 -12.87 6.56 -0.84
N LYS A 87 -13.85 6.86 -1.70
CA LYS A 87 -13.88 8.15 -2.40
C LYS A 87 -14.03 9.32 -1.44
N TRP A 88 -14.97 9.23 -0.50
CA TRP A 88 -15.20 10.29 0.48
C TRP A 88 -13.99 10.56 1.36
N TYR A 89 -13.28 9.51 1.76
CA TYR A 89 -12.01 9.60 2.48
C TYR A 89 -10.84 10.09 1.63
N GLY A 90 -10.99 10.16 0.30
CA GLY A 90 -9.93 10.63 -0.59
C GLY A 90 -8.91 9.56 -0.98
N TRP A 91 -9.19 8.27 -0.79
CA TRP A 91 -8.30 7.21 -1.29
C TRP A 91 -8.41 6.98 -2.79
N ILE A 92 -9.58 7.29 -3.35
CA ILE A 92 -9.88 7.13 -4.78
C ILE A 92 -10.70 8.31 -5.29
N GLU A 93 -10.68 8.51 -6.60
CA GLU A 93 -11.48 9.51 -7.30
C GLU A 93 -12.36 8.84 -8.36
N TYR A 94 -13.51 9.45 -8.66
CA TYR A 94 -14.33 9.04 -9.79
C TYR A 94 -14.16 10.05 -10.90
N GLU A 95 -13.72 9.56 -12.03
CA GLU A 95 -13.72 10.30 -13.29
C GLU A 95 -14.74 9.70 -14.23
N TYR A 96 -15.20 10.48 -15.19
CA TYR A 96 -16.15 10.03 -16.20
C TYR A 96 -15.50 10.16 -17.56
N ASP A 97 -15.53 9.08 -18.34
CA ASP A 97 -15.08 9.13 -19.72
C ASP A 97 -16.08 9.89 -20.61
N ASN A 98 -15.73 10.06 -21.89
CA ASN A 98 -16.59 10.72 -22.87
C ASN A 98 -17.94 10.01 -23.09
N ASN A 99 -18.06 8.75 -22.69
CA ASN A 99 -19.29 7.95 -22.78
C ASN A 99 -20.10 7.98 -21.47
N GLY A 100 -19.66 8.75 -20.47
CA GLY A 100 -20.30 8.84 -19.16
C GLY A 100 -20.06 7.62 -18.26
N GLN A 101 -19.14 6.73 -18.63
CA GLN A 101 -18.75 5.59 -17.80
C GLN A 101 -17.82 6.05 -16.69
N ALA A 102 -18.12 5.64 -15.47
CA ALA A 102 -17.33 6.00 -14.30
C ALA A 102 -16.06 5.15 -14.25
N LYS A 103 -14.91 5.80 -14.21
CA LYS A 103 -13.61 5.21 -13.91
C LYS A 103 -13.16 5.60 -12.51
N ILE A 104 -12.42 4.70 -11.88
CA ILE A 104 -11.79 4.90 -10.59
C ILE A 104 -10.30 5.13 -10.79
N VAL A 105 -9.81 6.23 -10.22
CA VAL A 105 -8.39 6.62 -10.22
C VAL A 105 -7.89 6.66 -8.79
N MET A 106 -6.62 6.31 -8.57
CA MET A 106 -5.95 6.48 -7.28
C MET A 106 -5.05 7.72 -7.33
N PRO A 107 -5.21 8.68 -6.40
CA PRO A 107 -4.27 9.80 -6.27
C PRO A 107 -2.84 9.32 -5.96
N ASP A 108 -1.83 10.11 -6.33
CA ASP A 108 -0.41 9.74 -6.14
C ASP A 108 -0.05 9.42 -4.68
N TYR A 109 -0.60 10.16 -3.71
CA TYR A 109 -0.38 9.88 -2.30
C TYR A 109 -0.99 8.55 -1.87
N SER A 110 -2.13 8.16 -2.46
CA SER A 110 -2.82 6.90 -2.17
C SER A 110 -1.99 5.72 -2.68
N ILE A 111 -1.45 5.84 -3.91
CA ILE A 111 -0.51 4.88 -4.49
C ILE A 111 0.74 4.74 -3.60
N THR A 112 1.32 5.86 -3.18
CA THR A 112 2.54 5.88 -2.34
C THR A 112 2.29 5.18 -0.99
N LEU A 113 1.14 5.42 -0.37
CA LEU A 113 0.77 4.77 0.88
C LEU A 113 0.55 3.26 0.68
N MET A 114 -0.11 2.84 -0.40
CA MET A 114 -0.31 1.42 -0.70
C MET A 114 1.01 0.70 -0.98
N GLN A 115 1.99 1.36 -1.60
CA GLN A 115 3.35 0.83 -1.74
C GLN A 115 4.00 0.63 -0.37
N ALA A 116 3.92 1.63 0.51
CA ALA A 116 4.46 1.52 1.86
C ALA A 116 3.81 0.37 2.64
N PHE A 117 2.49 0.19 2.52
CA PHE A 117 1.79 -0.94 3.15
C PHE A 117 2.26 -2.29 2.60
N ALA A 118 2.40 -2.41 1.27
CA ALA A 118 2.92 -3.62 0.65
C ALA A 118 4.33 -3.97 1.16
N THR A 119 5.22 -2.97 1.27
CA THR A 119 6.57 -3.15 1.82
C THR A 119 6.57 -3.54 3.31
N ILE A 120 5.57 -3.10 4.08
CA ILE A 120 5.42 -3.51 5.50
C ILE A 120 4.94 -4.95 5.61
N THR A 121 4.06 -5.39 4.71
CA THR A 121 3.51 -6.75 4.70
C THR A 121 4.42 -7.78 4.04
N GLU A 122 5.32 -7.36 3.15
CA GLU A 122 6.35 -8.23 2.56
C GLU A 122 7.48 -8.43 3.58
N ASP A 123 7.66 -9.68 4.02
CA ASP A 123 8.71 -10.08 4.96
C ASP A 123 10.08 -10.08 4.27
N ASN A 124 10.61 -8.88 4.02
CA ASN A 124 11.89 -8.70 3.34
C ASN A 124 13.05 -8.82 4.33
N GLU A 125 13.26 -10.02 4.89
CA GLU A 125 14.39 -10.34 5.76
C GLU A 125 15.77 -10.20 5.07
N MET A 126 15.81 -10.08 3.73
CA MET A 126 17.05 -10.19 2.94
C MET A 126 17.47 -8.96 2.11
N GLU A 127 16.87 -7.78 2.31
CA GLU A 127 17.23 -6.57 1.52
C GLU A 127 18.71 -6.16 1.67
N TYR A 128 19.30 -6.30 2.86
CA TYR A 128 20.68 -5.84 3.12
C TYR A 128 21.73 -6.59 2.28
N GLN A 129 21.47 -7.84 1.93
CA GLN A 129 22.37 -8.62 1.08
C GLN A 129 22.35 -8.13 -0.37
N SER A 130 21.20 -7.64 -0.83
CA SER A 130 21.05 -7.06 -2.16
C SER A 130 21.83 -5.75 -2.27
N GLU A 131 21.79 -4.91 -1.24
CA GLU A 131 22.56 -3.66 -1.20
C GLU A 131 24.07 -3.91 -1.13
N ILE A 132 24.53 -4.88 -0.32
CA ILE A 132 25.95 -5.27 -0.30
C ILE A 132 26.41 -5.73 -1.69
N SER A 133 25.62 -6.58 -2.36
CA SER A 133 25.93 -7.10 -3.69
C SER A 133 25.96 -6.00 -4.76
N ALA A 134 25.03 -5.05 -4.67
CA ALA A 134 24.96 -3.92 -5.59
C ALA A 134 26.13 -2.94 -5.38
N ILE A 135 26.49 -2.64 -4.13
CA ILE A 135 27.67 -1.81 -3.79
C ILE A 135 28.94 -2.47 -4.33
N TYR A 136 29.13 -3.77 -4.08
CA TYR A 136 30.28 -4.52 -4.60
C TYR A 136 30.35 -4.46 -6.13
N SER A 137 29.22 -4.68 -6.80
CA SER A 137 29.16 -4.67 -8.27
C SER A 137 29.49 -3.29 -8.85
N LEU A 138 29.04 -2.20 -8.21
CA LEU A 138 29.34 -0.84 -8.64
C LEU A 138 30.82 -0.49 -8.45
N LEU A 139 31.41 -0.89 -7.31
CA LEU A 139 32.81 -0.59 -6.98
C LEU A 139 33.81 -1.43 -7.78
N THR A 140 33.41 -2.62 -8.25
CA THR A 140 34.28 -3.54 -9.01
C THR A 140 34.10 -3.45 -10.53
N ASN A 141 33.12 -2.67 -11.01
CA ASN A 141 32.88 -2.51 -12.43
C ASN A 141 33.76 -1.40 -13.03
N GLU A 142 34.90 -1.80 -13.59
CA GLU A 142 35.87 -0.91 -14.25
C GLU A 142 35.28 -0.12 -15.42
N LYS A 143 34.18 -0.59 -16.04
CA LYS A 143 33.52 0.11 -17.17
C LYS A 143 32.78 1.38 -16.75
N LEU A 144 32.58 1.61 -15.45
CA LEU A 144 31.88 2.79 -14.93
C LEU A 144 32.82 3.95 -14.58
N LEU A 145 34.13 3.79 -14.83
CA LEU A 145 35.15 4.79 -14.51
C LEU A 145 35.10 6.03 -15.43
N ASP A 146 34.35 5.98 -16.54
CA ASP A 146 34.18 7.11 -17.45
C ASP A 146 33.45 8.28 -16.80
N ARG A 147 32.48 8.01 -15.91
CA ARG A 147 31.76 9.04 -15.14
C ARG A 147 31.57 8.57 -13.69
N PRO A 148 32.64 8.59 -12.88
CA PRO A 148 32.69 7.89 -11.61
C PRO A 148 31.71 8.47 -10.59
N TYR A 149 31.51 9.79 -10.56
CA TYR A 149 30.57 10.40 -9.61
C TYR A 149 29.11 9.95 -9.83
N PRO A 150 28.50 10.17 -11.01
CA PRO A 150 27.11 9.76 -11.24
C PRO A 150 26.93 8.24 -11.40
N GLN A 151 27.94 7.49 -11.86
CA GLN A 151 27.82 6.06 -12.11
C GLN A 151 28.24 5.18 -10.92
N ILE A 152 29.11 5.67 -10.04
CA ILE A 152 29.67 4.89 -8.93
C ILE A 152 29.40 5.60 -7.60
N ILE A 153 29.97 6.79 -7.38
CA ILE A 153 30.01 7.41 -6.04
C ILE A 153 28.62 7.75 -5.51
N LYS A 154 27.76 8.41 -6.31
CA LYS A 154 26.41 8.78 -5.88
C LYS A 154 25.54 7.53 -5.65
N PRO A 155 25.47 6.55 -6.57
CA PRO A 155 24.76 5.30 -6.32
C PRO A 155 25.28 4.52 -5.10
N VAL A 156 26.60 4.38 -4.94
CA VAL A 156 27.19 3.67 -3.79
C VAL A 156 26.84 4.36 -2.48
N TYR A 157 26.88 5.69 -2.42
CA TYR A 157 26.46 6.44 -1.24
C TYR A 157 25.00 6.17 -0.89
N ASP A 158 24.08 6.31 -1.86
CA ASP A 158 22.64 6.10 -1.63
C ASP A 158 22.35 4.68 -1.13
N ARG A 159 22.99 3.69 -1.76
CA ARG A 159 22.90 2.27 -1.38
C ARG A 159 23.46 1.98 -0.01
N THR A 160 24.56 2.62 0.37
CA THR A 160 25.15 2.49 1.70
C THR A 160 24.21 3.05 2.77
N VAL A 161 23.52 4.16 2.49
CA VAL A 161 22.50 4.72 3.39
C VAL A 161 21.29 3.77 3.52
N SER A 162 20.85 3.13 2.42
CA SER A 162 19.81 2.10 2.46
C SER A 162 20.25 0.91 3.33
N LEU A 163 21.45 0.38 3.08
CA LEU A 163 22.06 -0.70 3.86
C LEU A 163 22.09 -0.39 5.36
N PHE A 164 22.50 0.81 5.75
CA PHE A 164 22.47 1.21 7.16
C PHE A 164 21.06 1.20 7.76
N THR A 165 20.06 1.59 6.98
CA THR A 165 18.66 1.58 7.41
C THR A 165 18.15 0.15 7.58
N GLU A 166 18.45 -0.73 6.64
CA GLU A 166 18.08 -2.16 6.67
C GLU A 166 18.77 -2.90 7.83
N LEU A 167 20.05 -2.65 8.09
CA LEU A 167 20.76 -3.21 9.24
C LEU A 167 20.16 -2.74 10.59
N LYS A 168 19.66 -1.50 10.68
CA LYS A 168 18.95 -1.02 11.86
C LYS A 168 17.60 -1.72 12.04
N LYS A 169 16.86 -1.95 10.95
CA LYS A 169 15.62 -2.75 10.98
C LYS A 169 15.92 -4.15 11.49
N LEU A 170 16.93 -4.84 10.92
CA LEU A 170 17.35 -6.17 11.33
C LEU A 170 17.71 -6.23 12.82
N ASN A 171 18.51 -5.28 13.32
CA ASN A 171 18.87 -5.23 14.73
C ASN A 171 17.64 -5.04 15.65
N THR A 172 16.66 -4.26 15.21
CA THR A 172 15.38 -4.08 15.92
C THR A 172 14.55 -5.37 15.90
N SER A 173 14.49 -6.06 14.76
CA SER A 173 13.78 -7.34 14.63
C SER A 173 14.42 -8.44 15.50
N ILE A 174 15.76 -8.56 15.50
CA ILE A 174 16.50 -9.48 16.37
C ILE A 174 16.18 -9.21 17.84
N ARG A 175 16.18 -7.94 18.27
CA ARG A 175 15.81 -7.56 19.63
C ARG A 175 14.39 -8.02 19.97
N LYS A 176 13.40 -7.71 19.13
CA LYS A 176 12.00 -8.14 19.35
C LYS A 176 11.89 -9.67 19.47
N TYR A 177 12.54 -10.40 18.57
CA TYR A 177 12.54 -11.86 18.59
C TYR A 177 13.14 -12.43 19.89
N ILE A 178 14.25 -11.85 20.36
CA ILE A 178 14.85 -12.22 21.65
C ILE A 178 13.88 -11.93 22.80
N ASP A 179 13.29 -10.73 22.83
CA ASP A 179 12.36 -10.30 23.88
C ASP A 179 11.14 -11.25 23.96
N GLU A 180 10.54 -11.62 22.81
CA GLU A 180 9.43 -12.58 22.71
C GLU A 180 9.81 -13.98 23.24
N LEU A 181 11.01 -14.47 22.94
CA LEU A 181 11.51 -15.75 23.46
C LEU A 181 11.72 -15.73 24.98
N THR A 182 12.16 -14.61 25.55
CA THR A 182 12.37 -14.47 27.00
C THR A 182 11.07 -14.27 27.78
N ASP A 183 10.10 -13.54 27.24
CA ASP A 183 8.79 -13.36 27.87
C ASP A 183 7.96 -14.66 27.85
N GLY A 184 8.05 -15.45 26.77
CA GLY A 184 7.40 -16.76 26.68
C GLY A 184 7.95 -17.84 27.62
N GLN A 185 9.11 -17.62 28.24
CA GLN A 185 9.67 -18.52 29.27
C GLN A 185 9.28 -18.13 30.71
N SER A 186 8.54 -17.03 30.89
CA SER A 186 8.13 -16.50 32.20
C SER A 186 6.65 -16.73 32.54
N SER A 187 5.94 -17.59 31.79
CA SER A 187 4.56 -18.02 32.06
C SER A 187 4.45 -19.51 32.39
#